data_AF-A0A6A6BJQ2-F1
#
_entry.id   AF-A0A6A6BJQ2-F1
#
_cell.length_a   1.000
_cell.length_b   1.000
_cell.length_c   1.000
_cell.angle_alpha   90.00
_cell.angle_beta   90.00
_cell.angle_gamma   90.00
#
_symmetry.space_group_name_H-M   'P 1'
#
loop_
_entity.id
_entity.type
_entity.pdbx_description
1 polymer ?
#
loop_
_entity_poly.entity_id
_entity_poly.type
_entity_poly.pdbx_seq_one_letter_code
_entity_poly.pdbx_strand_id
1 'polypeptide(L)'
;AACVKGFQDIALILLKHRADFNPIHPEYGSAFYSACKGGYFDIVNELINQKVPINKCSGPSNSYALHAACYEGHNRIVDLLISTKKIKLNVQGGLYHHTLPAACHGCEDSTIKLLLERGCGHQKGEAIYNRALYEAVLVSKCDMVKLLIHEHGARASARS
;
A
#
# COMPACT_ATOMS: atom_id res chain seq x y z
N ALA A 1 -15.55 -12.61 -2.71
CA ALA A 1 -16.73 -11.94 -2.09
C ALA A 1 -16.49 -11.60 -0.60
N ALA A 2 -16.26 -12.59 0.28
CA ALA A 2 -16.07 -12.32 1.72
C ALA A 2 -14.95 -11.30 2.01
N CYS A 3 -13.77 -11.45 1.39
CA CYS A 3 -12.65 -10.49 1.52
C CYS A 3 -12.94 -9.10 0.91
N VAL A 4 -13.91 -8.98 -0.01
CA VAL A 4 -14.30 -7.68 -0.60
C VAL A 4 -15.24 -6.94 0.36
N LYS A 5 -16.17 -7.66 0.97
CA LYS A 5 -17.20 -7.12 1.85
C LYS A 5 -16.79 -7.06 3.32
N GLY A 6 -15.62 -7.59 3.68
CA GLY A 6 -15.15 -7.58 5.06
C GLY A 6 -15.89 -8.54 5.97
N PHE A 7 -16.51 -9.59 5.41
CA PHE A 7 -17.17 -10.62 6.19
C PHE A 7 -16.11 -11.51 6.85
N GLN A 8 -15.51 -10.99 7.92
CA GLN A 8 -14.34 -11.53 8.58
C GLN A 8 -14.54 -13.00 8.98
N ASP A 9 -15.60 -13.32 9.71
CA ASP A 9 -15.85 -14.69 10.17
C ASP A 9 -15.96 -15.66 9.01
N ILE A 10 -16.71 -15.28 7.95
CA ILE A 10 -16.88 -16.09 6.74
C ILE A 10 -15.53 -16.26 6.03
N ALA A 11 -14.77 -15.19 5.87
CA ALA A 11 -13.46 -15.24 5.22
C ALA A 11 -12.49 -16.17 5.98
N LEU A 12 -12.41 -16.03 7.31
CA LEU A 12 -11.54 -16.85 8.15
C LEU A 12 -11.97 -18.32 8.17
N ILE A 13 -13.27 -18.62 8.17
CA ILE A 13 -13.77 -20.00 8.04
C ILE A 13 -13.35 -20.59 6.69
N LEU A 14 -13.58 -19.87 5.58
CA LEU A 14 -13.20 -20.34 4.24
C LEU A 14 -11.69 -20.60 4.14
N LEU A 15 -10.87 -19.70 4.68
CA LEU A 15 -9.41 -19.82 4.70
C LEU A 15 -8.95 -21.02 5.54
N LYS A 16 -9.58 -21.28 6.69
CA LYS A 16 -9.31 -22.48 7.51
C LYS A 16 -9.63 -23.78 6.77
N HIS A 17 -10.66 -23.77 5.92
CA HIS A 17 -11.05 -24.91 5.09
C HIS A 17 -10.33 -24.96 3.74
N ARG A 18 -9.20 -24.23 3.58
CA ARG A 18 -8.35 -24.25 2.38
C ARG A 18 -9.08 -23.83 1.10
N ALA A 19 -10.03 -22.91 1.20
CA ALA A 19 -10.64 -22.31 0.02
C ALA A 19 -9.56 -21.66 -0.87
N ASP A 20 -9.68 -21.83 -2.19
CA ASP A 20 -8.73 -21.26 -3.14
C ASP A 20 -8.85 -19.72 -3.18
N PHE A 21 -7.75 -19.05 -2.83
CA PHE A 21 -7.64 -17.59 -2.83
C PHE A 21 -6.79 -17.05 -4.01
N ASN A 22 -6.37 -17.92 -4.93
CA ASN A 22 -5.61 -17.53 -6.13
C ASN A 22 -6.40 -16.82 -7.23
N PRO A 23 -7.72 -17.06 -7.41
CA PRO A 23 -8.49 -16.39 -8.45
C PRO A 23 -8.42 -14.86 -8.32
N ILE A 24 -8.30 -14.19 -9.47
CA ILE A 24 -8.29 -12.74 -9.57
C ILE A 24 -9.58 -12.32 -10.25
N HIS A 25 -10.38 -11.51 -9.56
CA HIS A 25 -11.57 -10.92 -10.16
C HIS A 25 -11.19 -9.66 -10.95
N PRO A 26 -11.76 -9.40 -12.14
CA PRO A 26 -11.45 -8.21 -12.93
C PRO A 26 -11.67 -6.88 -12.17
N GLU A 27 -12.79 -6.78 -11.44
CA GLU A 27 -13.17 -5.55 -10.73
C GLU A 27 -12.66 -5.45 -9.29
N TYR A 28 -12.40 -6.57 -8.63
CA TYR A 28 -12.06 -6.60 -7.20
C TYR A 28 -10.64 -7.08 -6.93
N GLY A 29 -9.99 -7.67 -7.93
CA GLY A 29 -8.68 -8.25 -7.79
C GLY A 29 -8.65 -9.57 -7.03
N SER A 30 -7.49 -9.91 -6.48
CA SER A 30 -7.30 -11.06 -5.59
C SER A 30 -7.94 -10.85 -4.21
N ALA A 31 -8.13 -11.94 -3.47
CA ALA A 31 -8.57 -11.88 -2.07
C ALA A 31 -7.65 -10.99 -1.22
N PHE A 32 -6.34 -11.10 -1.41
CA PHE A 32 -5.34 -10.32 -0.69
C PHE A 32 -5.40 -8.83 -1.04
N TYR A 33 -5.50 -8.47 -2.32
CA TYR A 33 -5.67 -7.08 -2.73
C TYR A 33 -6.95 -6.48 -2.13
N SER A 34 -8.08 -7.20 -2.23
CA SER A 34 -9.37 -6.75 -1.68
C SER A 34 -9.30 -6.52 -0.18
N ALA A 35 -8.68 -7.44 0.58
CA ALA A 35 -8.55 -7.32 2.03
C ALA A 35 -7.66 -6.14 2.44
N CYS A 36 -6.53 -5.94 1.74
CA CYS A 36 -5.65 -4.80 1.97
C CYS A 36 -6.31 -3.46 1.64
N LYS A 37 -7.02 -3.36 0.51
CA LYS A 37 -7.78 -2.15 0.14
C LYS A 37 -8.91 -1.86 1.13
N GLY A 38 -9.61 -2.90 1.58
CA GLY A 38 -10.76 -2.79 2.49
C GLY A 38 -10.40 -2.58 3.97
N GLY A 39 -9.12 -2.65 4.35
CA GLY A 39 -8.74 -2.45 5.75
C GLY A 39 -8.94 -3.66 6.66
N TYR A 40 -9.16 -4.86 6.11
CA TYR A 40 -9.53 -6.03 6.90
C TYR A 40 -8.31 -6.75 7.47
N PHE A 41 -7.73 -6.18 8.53
CA PHE A 41 -6.45 -6.61 9.13
C PHE A 41 -6.36 -8.10 9.41
N ASP A 42 -7.35 -8.70 10.06
CA ASP A 42 -7.29 -10.12 10.45
C ASP A 42 -7.30 -11.05 9.22
N ILE A 43 -8.04 -10.68 8.18
CA ILE A 43 -8.05 -11.40 6.89
C ILE A 43 -6.68 -11.29 6.21
N VAL A 44 -6.10 -10.09 6.19
CA VAL A 44 -4.75 -9.88 5.62
C VAL A 44 -3.71 -10.70 6.36
N ASN A 45 -3.74 -10.68 7.69
CA ASN A 45 -2.81 -11.43 8.52
C ASN A 45 -2.90 -12.94 8.25
N GLU A 46 -4.12 -13.49 8.17
CA GLU A 46 -4.31 -14.90 7.85
C GLU A 46 -3.81 -15.24 6.42
N LEU A 47 -4.10 -14.41 5.42
CA LEU A 47 -3.61 -14.63 4.05
C LEU A 47 -2.08 -14.61 3.96
N ILE A 48 -1.41 -13.76 4.75
CA ILE A 48 0.06 -13.75 4.85
C ILE A 48 0.56 -15.05 5.48
N ASN A 49 -0.09 -15.55 6.54
CA ASN A 49 0.24 -16.83 7.17
C ASN A 49 0.08 -18.00 6.18
N GLN A 50 -0.87 -17.91 5.25
CA GLN A 50 -1.06 -18.87 4.15
C GLN A 50 -0.10 -18.64 2.96
N LYS A 51 0.90 -17.77 3.10
CA LYS A 51 1.97 -17.52 2.13
C LYS A 51 1.47 -17.03 0.76
N VAL A 52 0.40 -16.24 0.76
CA VAL A 52 -0.11 -15.57 -0.45
C VAL A 52 1.01 -14.74 -1.13
N PRO A 53 1.05 -14.63 -2.47
CA PRO A 53 2.06 -13.82 -3.14
C PRO A 53 1.82 -12.31 -2.92
N ILE A 54 2.31 -11.77 -1.81
CA ILE A 54 2.06 -10.39 -1.33
C ILE A 54 2.47 -9.29 -2.31
N ASN A 55 3.42 -9.58 -3.22
CA ASN A 55 3.91 -8.63 -4.22
C ASN A 55 3.19 -8.74 -5.57
N LYS A 56 2.17 -9.60 -5.68
CA LYS A 56 1.45 -9.83 -6.94
C LYS A 56 0.61 -8.60 -7.26
N CYS A 57 0.88 -8.02 -8.42
CA CYS A 57 -0.01 -7.09 -9.08
C CYS A 57 -1.32 -7.82 -9.40
N SER A 58 -2.38 -7.52 -8.64
CA SER A 58 -3.61 -8.31 -8.67
C SER A 58 -4.85 -7.50 -8.33
N GLY A 59 -4.76 -6.18 -8.24
CA GLY A 59 -5.91 -5.29 -8.19
C GLY A 59 -6.29 -4.75 -9.57
N PRO A 60 -7.44 -4.08 -9.70
CA PRO A 60 -7.86 -3.39 -10.91
C PRO A 60 -6.77 -2.42 -11.41
N SER A 61 -6.69 -2.24 -12.72
CA SER A 61 -5.70 -1.39 -13.37
C SER A 61 -4.25 -1.75 -13.04
N ASN A 62 -3.96 -3.04 -12.81
CA ASN A 62 -2.64 -3.54 -12.42
C ASN A 62 -2.14 -2.97 -11.08
N SER A 63 -3.00 -2.92 -10.06
CA SER A 63 -2.67 -2.34 -8.76
C SER A 63 -2.05 -3.34 -7.77
N TYR A 64 -1.16 -2.83 -6.92
CA TYR A 64 -0.52 -3.57 -5.83
C TYR A 64 -1.28 -3.38 -4.52
N ALA A 65 -1.35 -4.43 -3.70
CA ALA A 65 -2.05 -4.42 -2.42
C ALA A 65 -1.45 -3.39 -1.43
N LEU A 66 -0.12 -3.27 -1.38
CA LEU A 66 0.56 -2.27 -0.56
C LEU A 66 0.19 -0.84 -0.95
N HIS A 67 0.14 -0.54 -2.26
CA HIS A 67 -0.25 0.80 -2.73
C HIS A 67 -1.68 1.14 -2.30
N ALA A 68 -2.61 0.17 -2.42
CA ALA A 68 -4.00 0.36 -2.01
C ALA A 68 -4.12 0.59 -0.50
N ALA A 69 -3.47 -0.25 0.32
CA ALA A 69 -3.46 -0.07 1.78
C ALA A 69 -2.88 1.30 2.18
N CYS A 70 -1.83 1.77 1.49
CA CYS A 70 -1.26 3.09 1.73
C CYS A 70 -2.22 4.22 1.36
N TYR A 71 -2.83 4.17 0.17
CA TYR A 71 -3.72 5.21 -0.31
C TYR A 71 -4.98 5.34 0.55
N GLU A 72 -5.53 4.21 0.99
CA GLU A 72 -6.71 4.15 1.86
C GLU A 72 -6.38 4.41 3.34
N GLY A 73 -5.10 4.60 3.69
CA GLY A 73 -4.67 4.96 5.05
C GLY A 73 -4.73 3.83 6.07
N HIS A 74 -4.68 2.57 5.64
CA HIS A 74 -4.75 1.41 6.53
C HIS A 74 -3.40 1.13 7.22
N ASN A 75 -2.95 2.04 8.08
CA ASN A 75 -1.60 2.06 8.69
C ASN A 75 -1.19 0.70 9.30
N ARG A 76 -2.08 0.06 10.08
CA ARG A 76 -1.80 -1.27 10.68
C ARG A 76 -1.50 -2.35 9.64
N ILE A 77 -2.19 -2.32 8.49
CA ILE A 77 -1.93 -3.25 7.39
C ILE A 77 -0.63 -2.88 6.70
N VAL A 78 -0.38 -1.60 6.46
CA VAL A 78 0.88 -1.14 5.87
C VAL A 78 2.04 -1.61 6.75
N ASP A 79 2.01 -1.35 8.05
CA ASP A 79 3.01 -1.76 9.05
C ASP A 79 3.25 -3.29 9.04
N LEU A 80 2.17 -4.08 8.98
CA LEU A 80 2.25 -5.53 8.83
C LEU A 80 2.96 -5.94 7.53
N LEU A 81 2.60 -5.33 6.40
CA LEU A 81 3.22 -5.63 5.11
C LEU A 81 4.69 -5.25 5.07
N ILE A 82 5.04 -4.07 5.57
CA ILE A 82 6.43 -3.59 5.55
C ILE A 82 7.33 -4.38 6.49
N SER A 83 6.78 -4.96 7.58
CA SER A 83 7.52 -5.87 8.47
C SER A 83 7.80 -7.23 7.83
N THR A 84 7.13 -7.56 6.72
CA THR A 84 7.36 -8.82 6.00
C THR A 84 8.63 -8.74 5.16
N LYS A 85 9.62 -9.62 5.46
CA LYS A 85 10.97 -9.62 4.85
C LYS A 85 11.03 -9.55 3.31
N LYS A 86 10.02 -10.07 2.59
CA LYS A 86 10.01 -10.16 1.12
C LYS A 86 9.21 -9.06 0.43
N ILE A 87 8.68 -8.08 1.16
CA ILE A 87 7.88 -7.00 0.59
C ILE A 87 8.72 -6.12 -0.36
N LYS A 88 8.19 -5.79 -1.53
CA LYS A 88 8.83 -4.89 -2.49
C LYS A 88 8.20 -3.50 -2.36
N LEU A 89 8.96 -2.54 -1.83
CA LEU A 89 8.46 -1.18 -1.57
C LEU A 89 8.50 -0.25 -2.80
N ASN A 90 9.37 -0.55 -3.78
CA ASN A 90 9.66 0.32 -4.91
C ASN A 90 9.06 -0.18 -6.24
N VAL A 91 7.99 -0.99 -6.19
CA VAL A 91 7.27 -1.45 -7.38
C VAL A 91 6.55 -0.29 -8.08
N GLN A 92 6.40 -0.38 -9.40
CA GLN A 92 5.72 0.62 -10.22
C GLN A 92 4.49 0.01 -10.88
N GLY A 93 3.41 0.78 -10.88
CA GLY A 93 2.19 0.45 -11.61
C GLY A 93 0.95 0.56 -10.74
N GLY A 94 -0.18 0.27 -11.34
CA GLY A 94 -1.47 0.45 -10.71
C GLY A 94 -1.98 1.88 -10.80
N LEU A 95 -3.22 2.04 -10.32
CA LEU A 95 -3.90 3.33 -10.19
C LEU A 95 -3.07 4.35 -9.39
N TYR A 96 -2.32 3.88 -8.39
CA TYR A 96 -1.56 4.72 -7.46
C TYR A 96 -0.09 4.92 -7.85
N HIS A 97 0.38 4.23 -8.90
CA HIS A 97 1.73 4.24 -9.48
C HIS A 97 2.88 3.77 -8.56
N HIS A 98 2.99 4.26 -7.32
CA HIS A 98 4.09 4.00 -6.38
C HIS A 98 3.64 4.05 -4.91
N THR A 99 4.36 3.34 -4.03
CA THR A 99 4.07 3.27 -2.59
C THR A 99 4.20 4.62 -1.86
N LEU A 100 5.31 5.36 -2.05
CA LEU A 100 5.58 6.56 -1.25
C LEU A 100 4.54 7.67 -1.46
N PRO A 101 4.19 8.07 -2.70
CA PRO A 101 3.12 9.05 -2.91
C PRO A 101 1.76 8.59 -2.36
N ALA A 102 1.41 7.31 -2.54
CA ALA A 102 0.19 6.75 -1.97
C ALA A 102 0.15 6.85 -0.44
N ALA A 103 1.27 6.60 0.24
CA ALA A 103 1.39 6.74 1.69
C ALA A 103 1.32 8.21 2.12
N CYS A 104 1.99 9.12 1.40
CA CYS A 104 1.87 10.56 1.65
C CYS A 104 0.43 11.06 1.51
N HIS A 105 -0.40 10.42 0.67
CA HIS A 105 -1.83 10.68 0.62
C HIS A 105 -2.57 10.13 1.86
N GLY A 106 -2.54 8.80 2.08
CA GLY A 106 -3.44 8.17 3.05
C GLY A 106 -2.86 7.86 4.44
N CYS A 107 -1.57 7.55 4.55
CA CYS A 107 -0.97 7.04 5.79
C CYS A 107 -0.63 8.11 6.83
N GLU A 108 -0.50 7.70 8.09
CA GLU A 108 0.09 8.53 9.13
C GLU A 108 1.59 8.79 8.91
N ASP A 109 2.09 9.92 9.43
CA ASP A 109 3.48 10.33 9.31
C ASP A 109 4.47 9.30 9.86
N SER A 110 4.10 8.57 10.91
CA SER A 110 4.90 7.47 11.49
C SER A 110 5.11 6.34 10.47
N THR A 111 4.05 5.89 9.82
CA THR A 111 4.09 4.85 8.78
C THR A 111 4.87 5.33 7.55
N ILE A 112 4.73 6.61 7.15
CA ILE A 112 5.49 7.19 6.04
C ILE A 112 6.99 7.22 6.36
N LYS A 113 7.38 7.68 7.55
CA LYS A 113 8.78 7.67 8.01
C LYS A 113 9.36 6.27 8.00
N LEU A 114 8.62 5.28 8.51
CA LEU A 114 9.08 3.89 8.51
C LEU A 114 9.24 3.32 7.09
N LEU A 115 8.39 3.70 6.13
CA LEU A 115 8.58 3.36 4.71
C LEU A 115 9.88 3.96 4.16
N LEU A 116 10.17 5.23 4.46
CA LEU A 116 11.41 5.90 4.03
C LEU A 116 12.64 5.24 4.64
N GLU A 117 12.63 4.94 5.94
CA GLU A 117 13.69 4.19 6.64
C GLU A 117 13.96 2.81 6.01
N ARG A 118 12.91 2.16 5.50
CA ARG A 118 13.02 0.86 4.80
C ARG A 118 13.47 0.99 3.33
N GLY A 119 13.87 2.18 2.89
CA GLY A 119 14.38 2.41 1.54
C GLY A 119 13.29 2.66 0.50
N CYS A 120 12.05 2.97 0.88
CA CYS A 120 11.02 3.39 -0.07
C CYS A 120 11.43 4.73 -0.70
N GLY A 121 11.25 4.86 -2.02
CA GLY A 121 11.59 6.08 -2.77
C GLY A 121 13.07 6.18 -3.22
N HIS A 122 14.00 5.42 -2.63
CA HIS A 122 15.44 5.57 -2.89
C HIS A 122 15.89 5.24 -4.32
N GLN A 123 15.16 4.38 -5.03
CA GLN A 123 15.60 3.91 -6.36
C GLN A 123 15.21 4.81 -7.53
N LYS A 124 14.38 5.84 -7.32
CA LYS A 124 14.02 6.76 -8.40
C LYS A 124 14.32 8.18 -7.92
N GLY A 125 15.05 8.93 -8.73
CA GLY A 125 15.48 10.30 -8.41
C GLY A 125 14.33 11.25 -8.11
N GLU A 126 14.65 12.54 -8.04
CA GLU A 126 13.80 13.66 -7.55
C GLU A 126 12.28 13.55 -7.85
N ALA A 127 11.88 12.97 -8.99
CA ALA A 127 10.48 12.80 -9.41
C ALA A 127 9.56 12.04 -8.40
N ILE A 128 10.01 10.96 -7.73
CA ILE A 128 9.14 10.28 -6.74
C ILE A 128 8.88 11.22 -5.56
N TYR A 129 9.93 11.85 -5.04
CA TYR A 129 9.81 12.74 -3.88
C TYR A 129 9.00 13.98 -4.22
N ASN A 130 9.07 14.50 -5.44
CA ASN A 130 8.21 15.59 -5.91
C ASN A 130 6.73 15.19 -5.93
N ARG A 131 6.41 13.96 -6.38
CA ARG A 131 5.04 13.45 -6.33
C ARG A 131 4.56 13.20 -4.90
N ALA A 132 5.43 12.65 -4.05
CA ALA A 132 5.16 12.47 -2.62
C ALA A 132 4.89 13.81 -1.93
N LEU A 133 5.67 14.84 -2.27
CA LEU A 133 5.49 16.21 -1.79
C LEU A 133 4.14 16.77 -2.25
N TYR A 134 3.78 16.58 -3.51
CA TYR A 134 2.48 17.00 -4.04
C TYR A 134 1.31 16.37 -3.26
N GLU A 135 1.34 15.05 -3.05
CA GLU A 135 0.30 14.35 -2.28
C GLU A 135 0.26 14.84 -0.82
N ALA A 136 1.41 15.01 -0.16
CA ALA A 136 1.47 15.53 1.21
C ALA A 136 0.90 16.95 1.33
N VAL A 137 1.09 17.80 0.31
CA VAL A 137 0.47 19.14 0.25
C VAL A 137 -1.04 19.04 0.08
N LEU A 138 -1.55 18.17 -0.82
CA LEU A 138 -2.99 18.00 -1.05
C LEU A 138 -3.75 17.64 0.24
N VAL A 139 -3.14 16.82 1.10
CA VAL A 139 -3.74 16.38 2.37
C VAL A 139 -3.21 17.14 3.59
N SER A 140 -2.49 18.25 3.39
CA SER A 140 -1.97 19.12 4.46
C SER A 140 -1.08 18.45 5.53
N LYS A 141 -0.23 17.48 5.13
CA LYS A 141 0.77 16.84 6.01
C LYS A 141 2.04 17.69 6.14
N CYS A 142 1.96 18.74 6.94
CA CYS A 142 3.03 19.75 7.10
C CYS A 142 4.41 19.16 7.44
N ASP A 143 4.47 18.15 8.31
CA ASP A 143 5.75 17.56 8.71
C ASP A 143 6.36 16.71 7.60
N MET A 144 5.52 16.03 6.80
CA MET A 144 5.97 15.34 5.58
C MET A 144 6.43 16.30 4.50
N VAL A 145 5.76 17.44 4.34
CA VAL A 145 6.22 18.51 3.43
C VAL A 145 7.64 18.96 3.80
N LYS A 146 7.89 19.28 5.08
CA LYS A 146 9.22 19.68 5.56
C LYS A 146 10.26 18.58 5.36
N LEU A 147 9.94 17.35 5.78
CA LEU A 147 10.84 16.21 5.69
C LEU A 147 11.24 15.94 4.23
N LEU A 148 10.29 15.92 3.31
CA LEU A 148 10.55 15.67 1.90
C LEU A 148 11.41 16.75 1.25
N ILE A 149 11.21 18.04 1.59
CA ILE A 149 12.01 19.16 1.08
C ILE A 149 13.43 19.12 1.64
N HIS A 150 13.58 18.99 2.96
CA HIS A 150 14.86 19.18 3.63
C HIS A 150 15.76 17.95 3.60
N GLU A 151 15.19 16.74 3.67
CA GLU A 151 15.97 15.50 3.79
C GLU A 151 16.04 14.71 2.48
N HIS A 152 15.03 14.86 1.61
CA HIS A 152 14.94 14.11 0.36
C HIS A 152 15.00 14.97 -0.91
N GLY A 153 15.25 16.28 -0.76
CA GLY A 153 15.46 17.19 -1.89
C GLY A 153 14.24 17.36 -2.80
N ALA A 154 13.03 17.09 -2.30
CA ALA A 154 11.81 17.29 -3.06
C ALA A 154 11.63 18.78 -3.40
N ARG A 155 11.29 19.06 -4.65
CA ARG A 155 11.03 20.41 -5.15
C ARG A 155 9.56 20.57 -5.48
N ALA A 156 8.95 21.61 -4.94
CA ALA A 156 7.63 22.08 -5.38
C ALA A 156 7.77 22.79 -6.73
N SER A 157 8.08 22.05 -7.80
CA SER A 157 8.00 22.61 -9.15
C SER A 157 6.65 22.30 -9.74
N ALA A 158 5.87 23.33 -10.03
CA ALA A 158 4.79 23.26 -11.01
C ALA A 158 5.43 23.01 -12.38
N ARG A 159 5.64 21.76 -12.76
CA ARG A 159 5.86 21.42 -14.18
C ARG A 159 4.71 20.54 -14.61
N SER A 160 3.75 21.23 -15.21
CA SER A 160 2.72 20.76 -16.15
C SER A 160 3.27 19.74 -17.14
#